data_AF-A0AAE1IMB5-F1
#
_entry.id   AF-A0AAE1IMB5-F1
#
_cell.length_a   1.000
_cell.length_b   1.000
_cell.length_c   1.000
_cell.angle_alpha   90.00
_cell.angle_beta   90.00
_cell.angle_gamma   90.00
#
_symmetry.space_group_name_H-M   'P 1'
#
loop_
_entity.id
_entity.type
_entity.pdbx_description
1 polymer ?
#
loop_
_entity_poly.entity_id
_entity_poly.type
_entity_poly.pdbx_seq_one_letter_code
_entity_poly.pdbx_strand_id
1 'polypeptide(L)'
;MKLFPHHANPPAVKGWHVPVARTKFPEIVDPTWDITLQKVVAKIDGVSDVRRIAHEASVSLDLAKIAIRHLLYYDTILLLDIFFFSSCYAPRPGIHDFIRNVDGIVDECAGYVSHGRARVSNYLLIRFMASFSPGKSIKEWIMIHREAGFEIMSYIDIRRFVQFGIIKGCLYRVHKYVVSKQYLASLATGQSKPFAGGDPLQKYTDGCHHMDQIMTEQNLTNDQVMERLKMLPVPRGDITVFYR
;
A
#
# COMPACT_ATOMS: atom_id res chain seq x y z
N MET A 1 26.45 -30.13 -14.96
CA MET A 1 25.88 -28.88 -15.50
C MET A 1 24.77 -28.44 -14.55
N LYS A 2 24.88 -27.27 -13.90
CA LYS A 2 23.86 -26.79 -12.93
C LYS A 2 22.88 -25.90 -13.69
N LEU A 3 21.64 -26.38 -13.87
CA LEU A 3 20.58 -25.60 -14.48
C LEU A 3 20.01 -24.66 -13.42
N PHE A 4 20.09 -23.36 -13.66
CA PHE A 4 19.49 -22.36 -12.80
C PHE A 4 18.06 -22.08 -13.26
N PRO A 5 17.06 -22.04 -12.35
CA PRO A 5 15.72 -21.64 -12.71
C PRO A 5 15.71 -20.21 -13.27
N HIS A 6 15.00 -19.99 -14.36
CA HIS A 6 14.87 -18.65 -14.93
C HIS A 6 13.77 -17.88 -14.20
N HIS A 7 14.15 -16.91 -13.37
CA HIS A 7 13.19 -16.01 -12.72
C HIS A 7 12.97 -14.75 -13.54
N ALA A 8 11.75 -14.21 -13.51
CA ALA A 8 11.44 -12.93 -14.12
C ALA A 8 12.17 -11.78 -13.42
N ASN A 9 12.52 -10.74 -14.16
CA ASN A 9 13.11 -9.55 -13.56
C ASN A 9 12.08 -8.88 -12.62
N PRO A 10 12.41 -8.70 -11.33
CA PRO A 10 11.47 -8.14 -10.37
C PRO A 10 11.21 -6.66 -10.66
N PRO A 11 10.01 -6.16 -10.30
CA PRO A 11 9.65 -4.77 -10.49
C PRO A 11 10.58 -3.83 -9.69
N ALA A 12 10.62 -2.56 -10.09
CA ALA A 12 11.39 -1.55 -9.40
C ALA A 12 10.80 -1.27 -8.00
N VAL A 13 11.63 -1.41 -6.96
CA VAL A 13 11.25 -1.12 -5.58
C VAL A 13 11.29 0.39 -5.33
N LYS A 14 10.19 0.94 -4.82
CA LYS A 14 10.06 2.35 -4.44
C LYS A 14 10.11 2.49 -2.92
N GLY A 15 10.38 3.71 -2.45
CA GLY A 15 10.58 3.98 -1.03
C GLY A 15 9.32 3.78 -0.17
N TRP A 16 8.14 3.97 -0.75
CA TRP A 16 6.84 3.86 -0.07
C TRP A 16 6.22 2.46 -0.12
N HIS A 17 6.89 1.50 -0.76
CA HIS A 17 6.42 0.12 -0.77
C HIS A 17 6.68 -0.56 0.58
N VAL A 18 5.85 -1.55 0.91
CA VAL A 18 5.94 -2.34 2.13
C VAL A 18 6.22 -3.80 1.76
N PRO A 19 7.39 -4.35 2.12
CA PRO A 19 7.69 -5.76 1.93
C PRO A 19 6.93 -6.60 2.97
N VAL A 20 6.29 -7.68 2.52
CA VAL A 20 5.59 -8.65 3.36
C VAL A 20 6.20 -10.03 3.14
N ALA A 21 6.61 -10.70 4.22
CA ALA A 21 7.19 -12.03 4.14
C ALA A 21 6.16 -13.07 3.67
N ARG A 22 6.51 -13.88 2.66
CA ARG A 22 5.71 -15.08 2.30
C ARG A 22 6.11 -16.30 3.11
N THR A 23 7.35 -16.32 3.55
CA THR A 23 8.01 -17.44 4.21
C THR A 23 8.58 -16.97 5.54
N LYS A 24 8.83 -17.91 6.45
CA LYS A 24 9.45 -17.60 7.74
C LYS A 24 10.94 -17.36 7.53
N PHE A 25 11.38 -16.12 7.64
CA PHE A 25 12.79 -15.75 7.47
C PHE A 25 13.78 -16.60 8.28
N PRO A 26 13.51 -17.02 9.54
CA PRO A 26 14.44 -17.85 10.30
C PRO A 26 14.79 -19.20 9.64
N GLU A 27 13.96 -19.69 8.72
CA GLU A 27 14.18 -20.96 8.02
C GLU A 27 15.08 -20.79 6.78
N ILE A 28 15.30 -19.55 6.33
CA ILE A 28 15.99 -19.25 5.06
C ILE A 28 17.30 -18.48 5.31
N VAL A 29 17.35 -17.65 6.35
CA VAL A 29 18.51 -16.80 6.64
C VAL A 29 19.71 -17.66 7.05
N ASP A 30 20.76 -17.60 6.23
CA ASP A 30 22.06 -18.21 6.51
C ASP A 30 23.02 -17.13 7.05
N PRO A 31 23.85 -17.42 8.09
CA PRO A 31 24.90 -16.51 8.56
C PRO A 31 25.87 -16.02 7.49
N THR A 32 26.05 -16.74 6.38
CA THR A 32 26.90 -16.33 5.25
C THR A 32 26.24 -15.35 4.30
N TRP A 33 24.97 -14.98 4.54
CA TRP A 33 24.29 -13.99 3.73
C TRP A 33 24.93 -12.61 3.86
N ASP A 34 24.72 -11.80 2.84
CA ASP A 34 25.16 -10.41 2.85
C ASP A 34 24.64 -9.65 4.09
N ILE A 35 25.51 -8.87 4.72
CA ILE A 35 25.22 -8.17 5.97
C ILE A 35 24.06 -7.17 5.77
N THR A 36 23.96 -6.53 4.60
CA THR A 36 22.85 -5.61 4.32
C THR A 36 21.54 -6.37 4.23
N LEU A 37 21.54 -7.57 3.62
CA LEU A 37 20.37 -8.44 3.53
C LEU A 37 19.91 -8.90 4.91
N GLN A 38 20.83 -9.35 5.78
CA GLN A 38 20.51 -9.78 7.14
C GLN A 38 19.87 -8.65 7.95
N LYS A 39 20.43 -7.43 7.88
CA LYS A 39 19.88 -6.26 8.58
C LYS A 39 18.50 -5.86 8.07
N VAL A 40 18.30 -5.86 6.75
CA VAL A 40 17.01 -5.52 6.14
C VAL A 40 15.95 -6.57 6.50
N VAL A 41 16.25 -7.86 6.34
CA VAL A 41 15.33 -8.96 6.64
C VAL A 41 14.85 -8.93 8.09
N ALA A 42 15.74 -8.63 9.04
CA ALA A 42 15.40 -8.51 10.46
C ALA A 42 14.40 -7.38 10.78
N LYS A 43 14.22 -6.43 9.84
CA LYS A 43 13.30 -5.28 9.99
C LYS A 43 12.04 -5.40 9.14
N ILE A 44 11.85 -6.49 8.39
CA ILE A 44 10.62 -6.73 7.62
C ILE A 44 9.54 -7.24 8.57
N ASP A 45 8.61 -6.36 8.92
CA ASP A 45 7.46 -6.61 9.81
C ASP A 45 6.12 -6.73 9.04
N GLY A 46 6.12 -6.46 7.74
CA GLY A 46 4.91 -6.40 6.91
C GLY A 46 4.08 -5.12 7.09
N VAL A 47 4.64 -4.07 7.70
CA VAL A 47 3.98 -2.78 7.97
C VAL A 47 4.83 -1.60 7.54
N SER A 48 6.12 -1.65 7.86
CA SER A 48 7.06 -0.57 7.63
C SER A 48 7.44 -0.44 6.16
N ASP A 49 7.51 0.80 5.67
CA ASP A 49 7.93 1.09 4.30
C ASP A 49 9.46 0.94 4.13
N VAL A 50 9.92 0.84 2.89
CA VAL A 50 11.35 0.66 2.59
C VAL A 50 12.22 1.77 3.18
N ARG A 51 11.75 3.02 3.26
CA ARG A 51 12.56 4.11 3.84
C ARG A 51 12.70 3.93 5.34
N ARG A 52 11.61 3.58 6.03
CA ARG A 52 11.64 3.28 7.46
C ARG A 52 12.53 2.08 7.76
N ILE A 53 12.40 1.01 6.98
CA ILE A 53 13.25 -0.19 7.10
C ILE A 53 14.74 0.17 6.92
N ALA A 54 15.07 0.96 5.90
CA ALA A 54 16.45 1.39 5.65
C ALA A 54 17.03 2.19 6.84
N HIS A 55 16.23 3.11 7.39
CA HIS A 55 16.61 3.90 8.56
C HIS A 55 16.83 3.01 9.81
N GLU A 56 15.88 2.14 10.12
CA GLU A 56 15.96 1.23 11.28
C GLU A 56 17.07 0.17 11.14
N ALA A 57 17.40 -0.23 9.91
CA ALA A 57 18.52 -1.12 9.61
C ALA A 57 19.87 -0.38 9.56
N SER A 58 19.89 0.95 9.62
CA SER A 58 21.09 1.78 9.40
C SER A 58 21.81 1.45 8.07
N VAL A 59 21.03 1.32 7.00
CA VAL A 59 21.50 1.06 5.63
C VAL A 59 21.01 2.18 4.71
N SER A 60 21.77 2.52 3.67
CA SER A 60 21.31 3.51 2.70
C SER A 60 20.05 3.03 1.96
N LEU A 61 19.16 3.97 1.60
CA LEU A 61 17.90 3.65 0.93
C LEU A 61 18.11 2.85 -0.36
N ASP A 62 19.15 3.16 -1.13
CA ASP A 62 19.40 2.50 -2.41
C ASP A 62 19.92 1.06 -2.23
N LEU A 63 20.77 0.82 -1.22
CA LEU A 63 21.17 -0.54 -0.86
C LEU A 63 19.97 -1.35 -0.32
N ALA A 64 19.10 -0.74 0.48
CA ALA A 64 17.88 -1.39 0.96
C ALA A 64 16.93 -1.77 -0.21
N LYS A 65 16.76 -0.89 -1.21
CA LYS A 65 15.98 -1.20 -2.42
C LYS A 65 16.58 -2.38 -3.19
N ILE A 66 17.91 -2.43 -3.32
CA ILE A 66 18.61 -3.54 -3.99
C ILE A 66 18.39 -4.83 -3.21
N ALA A 67 18.58 -4.82 -1.89
CA ALA A 67 18.37 -5.98 -1.03
C ALA A 67 16.92 -6.52 -1.12
N ILE A 68 15.91 -5.64 -1.04
CA ILE A 68 14.49 -6.01 -1.19
C ILE A 68 14.22 -6.54 -2.61
N ARG A 69 14.84 -5.97 -3.64
CA ARG A 69 14.72 -6.48 -5.01
C ARG A 69 15.33 -7.88 -5.17
N HIS A 70 16.42 -8.17 -4.48
CA HIS A 70 16.97 -9.53 -4.40
C HIS A 70 16.00 -10.51 -3.71
N LEU A 71 15.38 -10.10 -2.60
CA LEU A 71 14.37 -10.92 -1.92
C LEU A 71 13.14 -11.20 -2.82
N LEU A 72 12.71 -10.21 -3.61
CA LEU A 72 11.64 -10.35 -4.60
C LEU A 72 12.03 -11.30 -5.74
N TYR A 73 13.28 -11.28 -6.20
CA TYR A 73 13.77 -12.17 -7.26
C TYR A 73 13.67 -13.66 -6.87
N TYR A 74 13.76 -13.98 -5.58
CA TYR A 74 13.64 -15.34 -5.06
C TYR A 74 12.26 -15.63 -4.46
N ASP A 75 11.24 -14.81 -4.74
CA ASP A 75 9.86 -14.97 -4.26
C ASP A 75 9.72 -15.12 -2.74
N THR A 76 10.70 -14.63 -1.96
CA THR A 76 10.67 -14.73 -0.49
C THR A 76 9.71 -13.72 0.15
N ILE A 77 9.44 -12.62 -0.55
CA ILE A 77 8.59 -11.51 -0.10
C ILE A 77 7.59 -11.11 -1.19
N LEU A 78 6.52 -10.45 -0.77
CA LEU A 78 5.59 -9.70 -1.62
C LEU A 78 5.79 -8.21 -1.38
N LEU A 79 5.53 -7.41 -2.40
CA LEU A 79 5.57 -5.96 -2.31
C LEU A 79 4.14 -5.43 -2.31
N LEU A 80 3.73 -4.82 -1.19
CA LEU A 80 2.43 -4.19 -1.05
C LEU A 80 2.57 -2.67 -0.94
N ASP A 81 1.47 -1.96 -1.10
CA ASP A 81 1.40 -0.54 -0.80
C ASP A 81 1.26 -0.29 0.71
N ILE A 82 1.73 0.87 1.14
CA ILE A 82 1.51 1.35 2.50
C ILE A 82 0.00 1.48 2.81
N PHE A 83 -0.35 0.99 3.99
CA PHE A 83 -1.72 1.03 4.50
C PHE A 83 -1.97 2.35 5.23
N PHE A 84 -2.97 3.10 4.78
CA PHE A 84 -3.50 4.26 5.50
C PHE A 84 -5.02 4.12 5.67
N PHE A 85 -5.59 4.79 6.67
CA PHE A 85 -7.05 4.85 6.81
C PHE A 85 -7.72 5.68 5.70
N SER A 86 -6.98 6.59 5.06
CA SER A 86 -7.44 7.38 3.91
C SER A 86 -7.46 6.59 2.59
N SER A 87 -6.89 5.39 2.59
CA SER A 87 -6.76 4.51 1.44
C SER A 87 -8.09 3.92 1.00
N CYS A 88 -8.24 3.70 -0.31
CA CYS A 88 -9.44 3.12 -0.90
C CYS A 88 -9.13 1.73 -1.47
N TYR A 89 -10.05 0.80 -1.28
CA TYR A 89 -9.94 -0.57 -1.77
C TYR A 89 -11.27 -1.01 -2.35
N ALA A 90 -11.21 -1.81 -3.41
CA ALA A 90 -12.38 -2.32 -4.09
C ALA A 90 -12.25 -3.82 -4.37
N PRO A 91 -13.37 -4.55 -4.42
CA PRO A 91 -13.36 -5.97 -4.69
C PRO A 91 -12.97 -6.26 -6.14
N ARG A 92 -12.11 -7.24 -6.34
CA ARG A 92 -11.78 -7.82 -7.64
C ARG A 92 -12.83 -8.91 -7.96
N PRO A 93 -13.08 -9.24 -9.25
CA PRO A 93 -13.92 -10.39 -9.61
C PRO A 93 -13.54 -11.72 -8.92
N GLY A 94 -12.28 -11.88 -8.50
CA GLY A 94 -11.81 -13.02 -7.70
C GLY A 94 -12.44 -13.15 -6.30
N ILE A 95 -13.26 -12.19 -5.86
CA ILE A 95 -13.99 -12.29 -4.59
C ILE A 95 -14.98 -13.48 -4.55
N HIS A 96 -15.39 -14.00 -5.70
CA HIS A 96 -16.27 -15.17 -5.76
C HIS A 96 -15.67 -16.40 -5.07
N ASP A 97 -14.35 -16.61 -5.20
CA ASP A 97 -13.65 -17.74 -4.57
C ASP A 97 -13.61 -17.59 -3.05
N PHE A 98 -13.47 -16.34 -2.58
CA PHE A 98 -13.58 -15.99 -1.15
C PHE A 98 -14.99 -16.25 -0.61
N ILE A 99 -16.04 -15.84 -1.34
CA ILE A 99 -17.44 -16.06 -0.92
C ILE A 99 -17.77 -17.56 -0.86
N ARG A 100 -17.26 -18.35 -1.82
CA ARG A 100 -17.47 -19.80 -1.87
C ARG A 100 -16.61 -20.57 -0.88
N ASN A 101 -15.70 -19.91 -0.17
CA ASN A 101 -14.72 -20.52 0.72
C ASN A 101 -13.92 -21.65 0.03
N VAL A 102 -13.48 -21.40 -1.21
CA VAL A 102 -12.60 -22.34 -1.93
C VAL A 102 -11.33 -22.54 -1.10
N ASP A 103 -10.87 -23.78 -0.96
CA ASP A 103 -9.67 -24.15 -0.18
C ASP A 103 -9.63 -23.67 1.28
N GLY A 104 -10.77 -23.30 1.87
CA GLY A 104 -10.82 -22.79 3.25
C GLY A 104 -10.21 -21.39 3.42
N ILE A 105 -10.16 -20.58 2.35
CA ILE A 105 -9.60 -19.21 2.38
C ILE A 105 -10.24 -18.32 3.45
N VAL A 106 -11.54 -18.47 3.72
CA VAL A 106 -12.23 -17.68 4.77
C VAL A 106 -11.81 -18.13 6.16
N ASP A 107 -11.55 -19.42 6.34
CA ASP A 107 -11.06 -19.97 7.60
C ASP A 107 -9.61 -19.51 7.89
N GLU A 108 -8.76 -19.47 6.87
CA GLU A 108 -7.41 -18.88 6.93
C GLU A 108 -7.48 -17.38 7.26
N CYS A 109 -8.38 -16.65 6.59
CA CYS A 109 -8.63 -15.23 6.86
C CYS A 109 -9.04 -15.00 8.32
N ALA A 110 -9.97 -15.81 8.84
CA ALA A 110 -10.41 -15.72 10.22
C ALA A 110 -9.22 -15.91 11.19
N GLY A 111 -8.34 -16.88 10.94
CA GLY A 111 -7.14 -17.10 11.75
C GLY A 111 -6.12 -15.96 11.68
N TYR A 112 -5.93 -15.37 10.50
CA TYR A 112 -4.95 -14.30 10.28
C TYR A 112 -5.39 -12.95 10.87
N VAL A 113 -6.70 -12.66 10.80
CA VAL A 113 -7.27 -11.34 11.03
C VAL A 113 -7.88 -11.16 12.42
N SER A 114 -8.31 -12.25 13.06
CA SER A 114 -8.98 -12.16 14.36
C SER A 114 -8.07 -11.51 15.40
N HIS A 115 -8.59 -10.47 16.04
CA HIS A 115 -7.93 -9.79 17.14
C HIS A 115 -8.48 -10.33 18.46
N GLY A 116 -7.65 -11.04 19.24
CA GLY A 116 -8.04 -11.60 20.54
C GLY A 116 -8.58 -13.03 20.48
N ARG A 117 -9.42 -13.41 21.48
CA ARG A 117 -9.88 -14.80 21.69
C ARG A 117 -11.14 -15.18 20.90
N ALA A 118 -11.89 -14.21 20.39
CA ALA A 118 -13.15 -14.46 19.72
C ALA A 118 -12.95 -14.53 18.20
N ARG A 119 -13.22 -15.68 17.61
CA ARG A 119 -13.20 -15.88 16.16
C ARG A 119 -14.42 -15.19 15.54
N VAL A 120 -14.18 -14.33 14.55
CA VAL A 120 -15.27 -13.71 13.77
C VAL A 120 -15.94 -14.76 12.89
N SER A 121 -17.28 -14.71 12.80
CA SER A 121 -18.05 -15.59 11.92
C SER A 121 -17.65 -15.41 10.45
N ASN A 122 -17.50 -16.53 9.74
CA ASN A 122 -17.18 -16.55 8.31
C ASN A 122 -18.16 -15.71 7.48
N TYR A 123 -19.45 -15.71 7.83
CA TYR A 123 -20.47 -14.88 7.19
C TYR A 123 -20.15 -13.38 7.29
N LEU A 124 -19.71 -12.92 8.46
CA LEU A 124 -19.37 -11.51 8.66
C LEU A 124 -18.12 -11.12 7.88
N LEU A 125 -17.10 -11.97 7.84
CA LEU A 125 -15.89 -11.73 7.03
C LEU A 125 -16.23 -11.60 5.54
N ILE A 126 -17.09 -12.47 5.03
CA ILE A 126 -17.58 -12.40 3.64
C ILE A 126 -18.35 -11.11 3.42
N ARG A 127 -19.27 -10.75 4.33
CA ARG A 127 -20.05 -9.50 4.23
C ARG A 127 -19.15 -8.27 4.24
N PHE A 128 -18.14 -8.24 5.09
CA PHE A 128 -17.18 -7.15 5.16
C PHE A 128 -16.34 -7.05 3.88
N MET A 129 -15.82 -8.17 3.37
CA MET A 129 -15.05 -8.21 2.13
C MET A 129 -15.88 -7.73 0.92
N ALA A 130 -17.15 -8.13 0.85
CA ALA A 130 -18.05 -7.73 -0.22
C ALA A 130 -18.54 -6.27 -0.11
N SER A 131 -18.40 -5.65 1.06
CA SER A 131 -18.84 -4.26 1.30
C SER A 131 -17.81 -3.19 0.91
N PHE A 132 -16.60 -3.58 0.54
CA PHE A 132 -15.64 -2.64 -0.05
C PHE A 132 -16.19 -2.06 -1.36
N SER A 133 -15.93 -0.79 -1.60
CA SER A 133 -16.42 -0.09 -2.79
C SER A 133 -15.42 0.95 -3.26
N PRO A 134 -15.32 1.17 -4.59
CA PRO A 134 -14.45 2.20 -5.12
C PRO A 134 -14.84 3.57 -4.60
N GLY A 135 -13.86 4.41 -4.30
CA GLY A 135 -14.05 5.79 -3.83
C GLY A 135 -14.35 5.95 -2.35
N LYS A 136 -14.66 4.87 -1.60
CA LYS A 136 -14.75 4.93 -0.13
C LYS A 136 -13.41 4.59 0.51
N SER A 137 -12.98 5.45 1.43
CA SER A 137 -11.81 5.20 2.26
C SER A 137 -12.11 4.14 3.32
N ILE A 138 -11.07 3.50 3.84
CA ILE A 138 -11.21 2.59 4.99
C ILE A 138 -11.83 3.32 6.19
N LYS A 139 -11.46 4.58 6.43
CA LYS A 139 -12.04 5.38 7.51
C LYS A 139 -13.56 5.47 7.38
N GLU A 140 -14.06 5.86 6.21
CA GLU A 140 -15.50 5.94 5.94
C GLU A 140 -16.17 4.56 6.03
N TRP A 141 -15.52 3.52 5.52
CA TRP A 141 -16.00 2.15 5.61
C TRP A 141 -16.19 1.70 7.07
N ILE A 142 -15.23 1.99 7.96
CA ILE A 142 -15.36 1.70 9.40
C ILE A 142 -16.53 2.47 10.01
N MET A 143 -16.68 3.75 9.68
CA MET A 143 -17.75 4.60 10.23
C MET A 143 -19.13 4.08 9.84
N ILE A 144 -19.33 3.69 8.59
CA ILE A 144 -20.61 3.12 8.11
C ILE A 144 -20.98 1.85 8.89
N HIS A 145 -20.02 0.94 9.14
CA HIS A 145 -20.32 -0.28 9.89
C HIS A 145 -20.53 -0.03 11.38
N ARG A 146 -19.84 0.96 11.95
CA ARG A 146 -20.07 1.41 13.33
C ARG A 146 -21.47 1.97 13.51
N GLU A 147 -21.93 2.80 12.58
CA GLU A 147 -23.30 3.34 12.56
C GLU A 147 -24.35 2.23 12.39
N ALA A 148 -24.03 1.17 11.64
CA ALA A 148 -24.86 -0.03 11.53
C ALA A 148 -24.83 -0.93 12.79
N GLY A 149 -24.14 -0.53 13.86
CA GLY A 149 -24.09 -1.25 15.14
C GLY A 149 -23.02 -2.33 15.25
N PHE A 150 -22.05 -2.38 14.32
CA PHE A 150 -20.97 -3.37 14.33
C PHE A 150 -19.62 -2.73 14.66
N GLU A 151 -19.06 -3.06 15.82
CA GLU A 151 -17.72 -2.61 16.22
C GLU A 151 -16.60 -3.47 15.59
N ILE A 152 -16.34 -3.27 14.29
CA ILE A 152 -15.33 -4.02 13.53
C ILE A 152 -13.95 -4.00 14.22
N MET A 153 -13.54 -2.83 14.71
CA MET A 153 -12.19 -2.61 15.28
C MET A 153 -11.94 -3.44 16.54
N SER A 154 -12.99 -3.88 17.23
CA SER A 154 -12.87 -4.66 18.47
C SER A 154 -12.53 -6.13 18.20
N TYR A 155 -12.75 -6.63 16.97
CA TYR A 155 -12.62 -8.05 16.63
C TYR A 155 -11.68 -8.33 15.44
N ILE A 156 -11.41 -7.34 14.60
CA ILE A 156 -10.72 -7.50 13.31
C ILE A 156 -9.56 -6.51 13.24
N ASP A 157 -8.34 -7.02 13.00
CA ASP A 157 -7.23 -6.19 12.55
C ASP A 157 -7.46 -5.81 11.07
N ILE A 158 -7.95 -4.59 10.84
CA ILE A 158 -8.34 -4.09 9.52
C ILE A 158 -7.15 -4.09 8.53
N ARG A 159 -5.94 -3.81 9.01
CA ARG A 159 -4.75 -3.81 8.15
C ARG A 159 -4.47 -5.23 7.67
N ARG A 160 -4.48 -6.21 8.59
CA ARG A 160 -4.33 -7.63 8.22
C ARG A 160 -5.45 -8.11 7.30
N PHE A 161 -6.69 -7.67 7.55
CA PHE A 161 -7.84 -8.00 6.71
C PHE A 161 -7.65 -7.53 5.26
N VAL A 162 -7.24 -6.28 5.08
CA VAL A 162 -7.00 -5.68 3.78
C VAL A 162 -5.77 -6.29 3.10
N GLN A 163 -4.67 -6.49 3.84
CA GLN A 163 -3.48 -7.18 3.32
C GLN A 163 -3.82 -8.58 2.82
N PHE A 164 -4.59 -9.36 3.59
CA PHE A 164 -5.04 -10.68 3.18
C PHE A 164 -5.88 -10.63 1.90
N GLY A 165 -6.82 -9.68 1.82
CA GLY A 165 -7.64 -9.48 0.62
C GLY A 165 -6.81 -9.15 -0.62
N ILE A 166 -5.75 -8.34 -0.49
CA ILE A 166 -4.84 -8.04 -1.61
C ILE A 166 -4.00 -9.26 -1.99
N ILE A 167 -3.41 -9.95 -1.00
CA ILE A 167 -2.52 -11.11 -1.22
C ILE A 167 -3.28 -12.26 -1.91
N LYS A 168 -4.52 -12.54 -1.48
CA LYS A 168 -5.37 -13.58 -2.09
C LYS A 168 -6.10 -13.09 -3.35
N GLY A 169 -5.90 -11.85 -3.77
CA GLY A 169 -6.49 -11.29 -4.98
C GLY A 169 -8.00 -10.99 -4.89
N CYS A 170 -8.57 -10.95 -3.69
CA CYS A 170 -9.97 -10.56 -3.46
C CYS A 170 -10.18 -9.05 -3.59
N LEU A 171 -9.16 -8.26 -3.24
CA LEU A 171 -9.18 -6.80 -3.28
C LEU A 171 -8.11 -6.28 -4.24
N TYR A 172 -8.35 -5.08 -4.76
CA TYR A 172 -7.33 -4.27 -5.39
C TYR A 172 -7.31 -2.87 -4.78
N ARG A 173 -6.14 -2.24 -4.82
CA ARG A 173 -5.93 -0.89 -4.32
C ARG A 173 -6.44 0.12 -5.34
N VAL A 174 -7.15 1.15 -4.86
CA VAL A 174 -7.55 2.32 -5.66
C VAL A 174 -6.75 3.51 -5.15
N HIS A 175 -5.81 4.00 -5.96
CA HIS A 175 -4.98 5.15 -5.64
C HIS A 175 -5.67 6.45 -6.03
N LYS A 176 -5.39 7.49 -5.25
CA LYS A 176 -5.84 8.86 -5.52
C LYS A 176 -4.71 9.62 -6.21
N TYR A 177 -4.99 10.23 -7.35
CA TYR A 177 -4.04 11.05 -8.11
C TYR A 177 -4.53 12.48 -8.16
N VAL A 178 -3.64 13.43 -7.93
CA VAL A 178 -3.94 14.85 -7.96
C VAL A 178 -3.51 15.41 -9.30
N VAL A 179 -4.41 16.12 -9.96
CA VAL A 179 -4.16 16.72 -11.27
C VAL A 179 -4.58 18.18 -11.25
N SER A 180 -3.70 19.07 -11.71
CA SER A 180 -4.02 20.45 -12.05
C SER A 180 -4.14 20.58 -13.58
N LYS A 181 -5.26 21.10 -14.08
CA LYS A 181 -5.47 21.24 -15.53
C LYS A 181 -4.50 22.27 -16.12
N GLN A 182 -4.25 23.36 -15.40
CA GLN A 182 -3.26 24.36 -15.81
C GLN A 182 -1.85 23.82 -15.83
N TYR A 183 -1.47 23.05 -14.81
CA TYR A 183 -0.13 22.46 -14.78
C TYR A 183 0.06 21.46 -15.93
N LEU A 184 -0.93 20.61 -16.20
CA LEU A 184 -0.92 19.74 -17.37
C LEU A 184 -0.85 20.51 -18.69
N ALA A 185 -1.60 21.59 -18.84
CA ALA A 185 -1.55 22.44 -20.03
C ALA A 185 -0.15 23.07 -20.19
N SER A 186 0.47 23.51 -19.10
CA SER A 186 1.83 24.07 -19.10
C SER A 186 2.91 23.03 -19.44
N LEU A 187 2.72 21.78 -19.00
CA LEU A 187 3.59 20.67 -19.36
C LEU A 187 3.45 20.31 -20.85
N ALA A 188 2.23 20.29 -21.37
CA ALA A 188 1.96 20.00 -22.78
C ALA A 188 2.52 21.08 -23.72
N THR A 189 2.53 22.35 -23.31
CA THR A 189 3.10 23.45 -24.10
C THR A 189 4.60 23.65 -23.91
N GLY A 190 5.25 22.85 -23.05
CA GLY A 190 6.68 23.00 -22.71
C GLY A 190 6.99 24.29 -21.95
N GLN A 191 5.98 25.01 -21.45
CA GLN A 191 6.11 26.25 -20.71
C GLN A 191 6.12 26.03 -19.19
N SER A 192 6.31 24.79 -18.74
CA SER A 192 6.38 24.41 -17.32
C SER A 192 7.61 25.00 -16.64
N LYS A 193 7.61 26.31 -16.42
CA LYS A 193 8.53 26.93 -15.47
C LYS A 193 8.07 26.50 -14.08
N PRO A 194 8.90 25.84 -13.26
CA PRO A 194 8.64 25.81 -11.83
C PRO A 194 8.53 27.27 -11.39
N PHE A 195 7.38 27.66 -10.86
CA PHE A 195 7.18 29.03 -10.39
C PHE A 195 8.30 29.32 -9.39
N ALA A 196 9.08 30.39 -9.58
CA ALA A 196 10.17 30.72 -8.67
C ALA A 196 9.55 31.06 -7.30
N GLY A 197 9.69 30.16 -6.33
CA GLY A 197 9.02 30.24 -5.02
C GLY A 197 7.71 29.43 -4.89
N GLY A 198 7.38 28.59 -5.89
CA GLY A 198 6.23 27.70 -5.84
C GLY A 198 6.39 26.60 -4.79
N ASP A 199 5.29 26.24 -4.14
CA ASP A 199 5.24 25.15 -3.17
C ASP A 199 5.77 23.84 -3.81
N PRO A 200 6.65 23.07 -3.14
CA PRO A 200 7.18 21.79 -3.66
C PRO A 200 6.10 20.77 -4.06
N LEU A 201 4.85 21.03 -3.67
CA LEU A 201 3.70 20.19 -3.94
C LEU A 201 3.19 20.31 -5.39
N GLN A 202 3.47 21.42 -6.07
CA GLN A 202 2.97 21.65 -7.43
C GLN A 202 3.49 20.60 -8.43
N LYS A 203 4.73 20.13 -8.25
CA LYS A 203 5.34 19.10 -9.12
C LYS A 203 4.59 17.76 -9.09
N TYR A 204 3.85 17.48 -8.01
CA TYR A 204 3.08 16.24 -7.86
C TYR A 204 1.66 16.34 -8.43
N THR A 205 1.29 17.49 -9.03
CA THR A 205 -0.04 17.71 -9.65
C THR A 205 -0.08 17.31 -11.13
N ASP A 206 0.90 16.53 -11.58
CA ASP A 206 1.04 15.98 -12.94
C ASP A 206 0.13 14.77 -13.22
N GLY A 207 -0.51 14.21 -12.19
CA GLY A 207 -1.31 12.98 -12.31
C GLY A 207 -0.51 11.68 -12.40
N CYS A 208 0.83 11.74 -12.31
CA CYS A 208 1.69 10.55 -12.30
C CYS A 208 2.03 10.09 -10.88
N HIS A 209 1.85 10.97 -9.89
CA HIS A 209 2.16 10.71 -8.49
C HIS A 209 0.89 10.41 -7.70
N HIS A 210 0.80 9.23 -7.10
CA HIS A 210 -0.32 8.90 -6.23
C HIS A 210 -0.16 9.57 -4.86
N MET A 211 -1.27 9.80 -4.18
CA MET A 211 -1.33 10.51 -2.89
C MET A 211 -0.40 9.89 -1.84
N ASP A 212 -0.31 8.56 -1.78
CA ASP A 212 0.57 7.88 -0.80
C ASP A 212 2.06 8.17 -1.03
N GLN A 213 2.49 8.33 -2.29
CA GLN A 213 3.85 8.74 -2.62
C GLN A 213 4.09 10.16 -2.13
N ILE A 214 3.16 11.08 -2.38
CA ILE A 214 3.26 12.49 -1.96
C ILE A 214 3.37 12.59 -0.45
N MET A 215 2.48 11.90 0.27
CA MET A 215 2.47 11.88 1.74
C MET A 215 3.80 11.34 2.29
N THR A 216 4.30 10.24 1.71
CA THR A 216 5.54 9.62 2.17
C THR A 216 6.75 10.51 1.86
N GLU A 217 6.89 11.02 0.64
CA GLU A 217 8.02 11.87 0.24
C GLU A 217 8.07 13.20 0.99
N GLN A 218 6.92 13.83 1.22
CA GLN A 218 6.84 15.13 1.91
C GLN A 218 6.72 15.00 3.43
N ASN A 219 6.57 13.79 3.98
CA ASN A 219 6.26 13.54 5.40
C ASN A 219 5.04 14.34 5.87
N LEU A 220 3.99 14.39 5.06
CA LEU A 220 2.75 15.12 5.35
C LEU A 220 1.56 14.15 5.50
N THR A 221 0.60 14.52 6.32
CA THR A 221 -0.67 13.79 6.41
C THR A 221 -1.56 14.09 5.21
N ASN A 222 -2.52 13.20 4.93
CA ASN A 222 -3.49 13.39 3.85
C ASN A 222 -4.18 14.76 3.92
N ASP A 223 -4.57 15.20 5.11
CA ASP A 223 -5.29 16.46 5.32
C ASP A 223 -4.38 17.67 5.07
N GLN A 224 -3.12 17.61 5.54
CA GLN A 224 -2.12 18.64 5.26
C GLN A 224 -1.78 18.77 3.78
N VAL A 225 -1.66 17.64 3.06
CA VAL A 225 -1.45 17.65 1.61
C VAL A 225 -2.64 18.30 0.92
N MET A 226 -3.88 17.95 1.31
CA MET A 226 -5.08 18.55 0.74
C MET A 226 -5.22 20.05 1.05
N GLU A 227 -4.82 20.50 2.24
CA GLU A 227 -4.79 21.92 2.60
C GLU A 227 -3.76 22.69 1.77
N ARG A 228 -2.53 22.17 1.63
CA ARG A 228 -1.50 22.78 0.80
C ARG A 228 -1.90 22.83 -0.67
N LEU A 229 -2.56 21.79 -1.18
CA LEU A 229 -3.11 21.80 -2.54
C LEU A 229 -4.15 22.91 -2.72
N LYS A 230 -5.00 23.16 -1.73
CA LYS A 230 -5.98 24.28 -1.77
C LYS A 230 -5.33 25.66 -1.70
N MET A 231 -4.15 25.77 -1.08
CA MET A 231 -3.39 27.03 -0.97
C MET A 231 -2.56 27.36 -2.21
N LEU A 232 -2.41 26.43 -3.16
CA LEU A 232 -1.69 26.70 -4.40
C LEU A 232 -2.34 27.87 -5.17
N PRO A 233 -1.55 28.75 -5.80
CA PRO A 233 -2.04 29.92 -6.54
C PRO A 233 -2.60 29.49 -7.92
N VAL A 234 -3.52 28.54 -7.93
CA VAL A 234 -4.25 28.06 -9.10
C VAL A 234 -5.71 28.48 -9.02
N PRO A 235 -6.42 28.65 -10.15
CA PRO A 235 -7.84 28.97 -10.13
C PRO A 235 -8.66 27.96 -9.33
N ARG A 236 -9.72 28.45 -8.68
CA ARG A 236 -10.65 27.60 -7.94
C ARG A 236 -11.26 26.55 -8.88
N GLY A 237 -11.13 25.27 -8.53
CA GLY A 237 -11.63 24.14 -9.32
C GLY A 237 -10.65 23.60 -10.37
N ASP A 238 -9.41 24.11 -10.42
CA ASP A 238 -8.37 23.58 -11.32
C ASP A 238 -7.82 22.23 -10.88
N ILE A 239 -7.76 21.99 -9.56
CA ILE A 239 -7.28 20.74 -8.99
C ILE A 239 -8.42 19.73 -8.90
N THR A 240 -8.21 18.59 -9.54
CA THR A 240 -9.13 17.44 -9.52
C THR A 240 -8.42 16.19 -9.00
N VAL A 241 -9.11 15.40 -8.18
CA VAL A 241 -8.62 14.13 -7.66
C VAL A 241 -9.25 12.99 -8.44
N PHE A 242 -8.42 12.17 -9.08
CA PHE A 242 -8.83 10.98 -9.82
C PHE A 242 -8.56 9.72 -9.01
N TYR A 243 -9.38 8.70 -9.22
CA TYR A 243 -9.24 7.38 -8.61
C TYR A 243 -8.80 6.40 -9.70
N ARG A 244 -7.69 5.71 -9.50
CA ARG A 244 -7.14 4.74 -10.46
C ARG A 244 -6.57 3.52 -9.75
#